data_AF-A0A6L8MDD8-F1
#
_entry.id   AF-A0A6L8MDD8-F1
#
_cell.length_a   1.000
_cell.length_b   1.000
_cell.length_c   1.000
_cell.angle_alpha   90.00
_cell.angle_beta   90.00
_cell.angle_gamma   90.00
#
_symmetry.space_group_name_H-M   'P 1'
#
loop_
_entity.id
_entity.type
_entity.pdbx_description
1 polymer ?
#
loop_
_entity_poly.entity_id
_entity_poly.type
_entity_poly.pdbx_seq_one_letter_code
_entity_poly.pdbx_strand_id
1 'polypeptide(L)'
;MTSTYYLAPSSMDFPVNAKIFLNDDELVAELPGNVRLSHKDAVCLADLLWSKGVTVSEVVMLDWHEDASRAPLNGQKIAIYQRLRLLEQSED
;
A
#
# COMPACT_ATOMS: atom_id res chain seq x y z
N MET A 1 5.53 -17.82 39.21
CA MET A 1 4.68 -17.72 37.99
C MET A 1 4.43 -16.23 37.76
N THR A 2 5.29 -15.58 36.99
CA THR A 2 5.20 -14.13 36.77
C THR A 2 4.70 -13.93 35.35
N SER A 3 3.43 -13.56 35.25
CA SER A 3 2.77 -13.23 33.99
C SER A 3 3.23 -11.85 33.56
N THR A 4 4.06 -11.80 32.51
CA THR A 4 4.49 -10.54 31.90
C THR A 4 3.36 -10.02 31.03
N TYR A 5 2.55 -9.11 31.57
CA TYR A 5 1.60 -8.34 30.78
C TYR A 5 2.39 -7.44 29.83
N TYR A 6 2.36 -7.74 28.54
CA TYR A 6 2.78 -6.80 27.50
C TYR A 6 1.80 -5.62 27.51
N LEU A 7 2.26 -4.49 28.02
CA LEU A 7 1.61 -3.20 27.77
C LEU A 7 1.83 -2.88 26.29
N ALA A 8 0.83 -3.13 25.46
CA ALA A 8 0.81 -2.62 24.10
C ALA A 8 0.80 -1.08 24.17
N PRO A 9 1.72 -0.37 23.50
CA PRO A 9 1.53 1.05 23.27
C PRO A 9 0.25 1.22 22.45
N SER A 10 -0.66 2.05 22.95
CA SER A 10 -1.82 2.55 22.20
C SER A 10 -1.30 3.08 20.84
N SER A 11 -1.88 2.58 19.74
CA SER A 11 -1.38 2.66 18.35
C SER A 11 -0.43 1.54 17.93
N MET A 12 -0.86 0.28 18.04
CA MET A 12 -0.36 -0.74 17.10
C MET A 12 -1.06 -0.52 15.75
N ASP A 13 -0.51 0.37 14.94
CA ASP A 13 -0.58 0.22 13.49
C ASP A 13 0.12 -1.11 13.17
N PHE A 14 -0.64 -2.19 13.02
CA PHE A 14 -0.12 -3.30 12.25
C PHE A 14 0.13 -2.74 10.85
N PRO A 15 1.35 -2.85 10.29
CA PRO A 15 1.62 -2.25 8.98
C PRO A 15 0.56 -2.78 8.02
N VAL A 16 -0.27 -1.88 7.51
CA VAL A 16 -1.37 -2.20 6.62
C VAL A 16 -0.73 -2.46 5.27
N ASN A 17 -0.11 -3.63 5.12
CA ASN A 17 0.64 -3.99 3.93
C ASN A 17 -0.30 -4.03 2.72
N ALA A 18 -0.38 -2.93 1.98
CA ALA A 18 -1.19 -2.82 0.79
C ALA A 18 -0.45 -3.49 -0.36
N LYS A 19 -0.95 -4.66 -0.79
CA LYS A 19 -0.36 -5.41 -1.89
C LYS A 19 -0.89 -4.88 -3.21
N ILE A 20 0.00 -4.30 -4.03
CA ILE A 20 -0.35 -3.72 -5.33
C ILE A 20 0.02 -4.65 -6.48
N PHE A 21 -0.94 -4.91 -7.37
CA PHE A 21 -0.76 -5.70 -8.59
C PHE A 21 -1.67 -5.21 -9.72
N LEU A 22 -1.41 -5.67 -10.94
CA LEU A 22 -2.28 -5.48 -12.09
C LEU A 22 -3.31 -6.60 -12.19
N ASN A 23 -4.54 -6.20 -12.55
CA ASN A 23 -5.62 -7.12 -12.91
C ASN A 23 -6.45 -6.48 -14.02
N ASP A 24 -6.56 -7.14 -15.17
CA ASP A 24 -7.37 -6.68 -16.32
C ASP A 24 -7.12 -5.19 -16.68
N ASP A 25 -5.85 -4.80 -16.79
CA ASP A 25 -5.36 -3.43 -17.05
C ASP A 25 -5.63 -2.38 -15.96
N GLU A 26 -6.11 -2.78 -14.79
CA GLU A 26 -6.25 -1.89 -13.62
C GLU A 26 -5.19 -2.18 -12.56
N LEU A 27 -4.71 -1.12 -11.90
CA LEU A 27 -3.93 -1.28 -10.68
C LEU A 27 -4.88 -1.56 -9.54
N VAL A 28 -4.57 -2.60 -8.78
CA VAL A 28 -5.35 -3.08 -7.64
C VAL A 28 -4.46 -3.05 -6.42
N ALA A 29 -4.95 -2.46 -5.33
CA ALA A 29 -4.37 -2.59 -4.02
C ALA A 29 -5.29 -3.44 -3.13
N GLU A 30 -4.76 -4.55 -2.63
CA GLU A 30 -5.40 -5.37 -1.60
C GLU A 30 -4.86 -4.98 -0.23
N LEU A 31 -5.76 -4.52 0.63
CA LEU A 31 -5.48 -4.17 2.02
C LEU A 31 -5.97 -5.30 2.95
N PRO A 32 -5.41 -5.41 4.16
CA PRO A 32 -5.95 -6.24 5.23
C PRO A 32 -7.46 -6.02 5.44
N GLY A 33 -8.19 -7.10 5.75
CA GLY A 33 -9.64 -7.03 5.99
C GLY A 33 -10.50 -7.06 4.72
N ASN A 34 -9.99 -7.64 3.62
CA ASN A 34 -10.68 -7.79 2.32
C ASN A 34 -11.08 -6.45 1.68
N VAL A 35 -10.38 -5.36 2.00
CA VAL A 35 -10.57 -4.08 1.32
C VAL A 35 -9.76 -4.10 0.03
N ARG A 36 -10.43 -3.86 -1.09
CA ARG A 36 -9.81 -3.78 -2.41
C ARG A 36 -10.06 -2.41 -3.00
N LEU A 37 -8.98 -1.71 -3.36
CA LEU A 37 -9.02 -0.45 -4.09
C LEU A 37 -8.51 -0.73 -5.49
N SER A 38 -9.15 -0.20 -6.52
CA SER A 38 -8.63 -0.29 -7.88
C SER A 38 -8.79 1.01 -8.63
N HIS A 39 -7.81 1.29 -9.47
CA HIS A 39 -7.86 2.41 -10.39
C HIS A 39 -6.89 2.19 -11.56
N LYS A 40 -7.21 2.71 -12.74
CA LYS A 40 -6.32 2.64 -13.92
C LYS A 40 -5.13 3.59 -13.80
N ASP A 41 -5.38 4.76 -13.24
CA ASP A 41 -4.35 5.75 -12.96
C ASP A 41 -3.65 5.49 -11.62
N ALA A 42 -2.32 5.47 -11.67
CA ALA A 42 -1.43 5.20 -10.54
C ALA A 42 -1.45 6.30 -9.46
N VAL A 43 -1.62 7.57 -9.86
CA VAL A 43 -1.70 8.71 -8.93
C VAL A 43 -3.02 8.65 -8.17
N CYS A 44 -4.13 8.40 -8.87
CA CYS A 44 -5.43 8.25 -8.21
C CYS A 44 -5.45 7.03 -7.26
N LEU A 45 -4.79 5.92 -7.62
CA LEU A 45 -4.67 4.79 -6.68
C LEU A 45 -3.88 5.18 -5.43
N ALA A 46 -2.80 5.95 -5.57
CA ALA A 46 -2.03 6.47 -4.44
C ALA A 46 -2.86 7.42 -3.56
N ASP A 47 -3.69 8.29 -4.14
CA ASP A 47 -4.61 9.14 -3.38
C ASP A 47 -5.65 8.31 -2.60
N LEU A 48 -6.16 7.22 -3.20
CA LEU A 48 -7.06 6.29 -2.51
C LEU A 48 -6.36 5.57 -1.35
N LEU A 49 -5.12 5.12 -1.55
CA LEU A 49 -4.31 4.52 -0.50
C LEU A 49 -4.08 5.49 0.66
N TRP A 50 -3.73 6.74 0.37
CA TRP A 50 -3.58 7.79 1.36
C TRP A 50 -4.86 8.06 2.14
N SER A 51 -6.02 8.08 1.46
CA SER A 51 -7.32 8.25 2.12
C SER A 51 -7.68 7.11 3.09
N LYS A 52 -6.99 5.97 2.98
CA LYS A 52 -7.08 4.82 3.90
C LYS A 52 -5.99 4.81 4.97
N GLY A 53 -5.16 5.85 5.03
CA GLY A 53 -4.03 5.94 5.96
C GLY A 53 -2.84 5.09 5.56
N VAL A 54 -2.78 4.58 4.33
CA VAL A 54 -1.64 3.78 3.87
C VAL A 54 -0.49 4.69 3.47
N THR A 55 0.64 4.51 4.13
CA THR A 55 1.88 5.25 3.89
C THR A 55 2.78 4.57 2.86
N VAL A 56 3.84 5.25 2.43
CA VAL A 56 4.82 4.71 1.48
C VAL A 56 5.48 3.43 1.99
N SER A 57 5.68 3.33 3.31
CA SER A 57 6.36 2.21 3.97
C SER A 57 5.50 0.95 4.05
N GLU A 58 4.20 1.09 3.88
CA GLU A 58 3.21 0.02 3.95
C GLU A 58 2.81 -0.52 2.58
N VAL A 59 3.32 0.08 1.50
CA VAL A 59 3.05 -0.37 0.14
C VAL A 59 4.03 -1.45 -0.29
N VAL A 60 3.49 -2.62 -0.61
CA VAL A 60 4.23 -3.75 -1.18
C VAL A 60 3.72 -3.99 -2.59
N MET A 61 4.60 -3.95 -3.58
CA MET A 61 4.22 -4.20 -4.97
C MET A 61 4.59 -5.61 -5.39
N LEU A 62 3.74 -6.26 -6.19
CA LEU A 62 4.04 -7.55 -6.75
C LEU A 62 5.29 -7.48 -7.63
N ASP A 63 6.22 -8.42 -7.38
CA ASP A 63 7.45 -8.53 -8.15
C ASP A 63 7.21 -9.28 -9.47
N TRP A 64 7.94 -8.89 -10.51
CA TRP A 64 7.82 -9.53 -11.83
C TRP A 64 8.39 -10.94 -11.86
N HIS A 65 9.31 -11.27 -10.94
CA HIS A 65 9.79 -12.65 -10.77
C HIS A 65 8.74 -13.55 -10.14
N GLU A 66 7.82 -13.00 -9.33
CA GLU A 66 6.70 -13.75 -8.74
C GLU A 66 5.60 -13.99 -9.76
N ASP A 67 5.15 -12.92 -10.43
CA ASP A 67 4.14 -13.00 -11.47
C ASP A 67 4.29 -11.82 -12.45
N ALA A 68 4.98 -12.07 -13.56
CA ALA A 68 5.24 -11.07 -14.58
C ALA A 68 3.94 -10.52 -15.24
N SER A 69 2.86 -11.30 -15.24
CA SER A 69 1.59 -10.88 -15.86
C SER A 69 0.81 -9.90 -15.00
N ARG A 70 1.03 -9.94 -13.68
CA ARG A 70 0.35 -9.11 -12.69
C ARG A 70 1.27 -8.08 -12.04
N ALA A 71 2.56 -8.08 -12.33
CA ALA A 71 3.48 -7.09 -11.79
C ALA A 71 3.20 -5.71 -12.39
N PRO A 72 3.01 -4.64 -11.57
CA PRO A 72 2.86 -3.29 -12.08
C PRO A 72 4.06 -2.86 -12.93
N LEU A 73 3.82 -2.05 -13.95
CA LEU A 73 4.87 -1.49 -14.78
C LEU A 73 5.75 -0.54 -13.94
N ASN A 74 7.05 -0.44 -14.26
CA ASN A 74 7.97 0.44 -13.52
C ASN A 74 7.47 1.89 -13.43
N GLY A 75 6.86 2.42 -14.48
CA GLY A 75 6.27 3.77 -14.45
C GLY A 75 5.11 3.91 -13.44
N GLN A 76 4.25 2.89 -13.33
CA GLN A 76 3.16 2.86 -12.35
C GLN A 76 3.71 2.74 -10.92
N LYS A 77 4.73 1.89 -10.71
CA LYS A 77 5.43 1.76 -9.43
C LYS A 77 5.99 3.11 -8.97
N ILE A 78 6.73 3.78 -9.87
CA ILE A 78 7.34 5.09 -9.60
C ILE A 78 6.26 6.12 -9.27
N ALA A 79 5.19 6.19 -10.06
CA ALA A 79 4.11 7.15 -9.85
C ALA A 79 3.42 7.00 -8.48
N ILE A 80 3.12 5.76 -8.07
CA ILE A 80 2.53 5.49 -6.74
C ILE A 80 3.49 5.93 -5.64
N TYR A 81 4.75 5.50 -5.69
CA TYR A 81 5.74 5.84 -4.67
C TYR A 81 5.99 7.35 -4.56
N GLN A 82 6.14 8.03 -5.70
CA GLN A 82 6.36 9.48 -5.71
C GLN A 82 5.15 10.23 -5.16
N ARG A 83 3.93 9.81 -5.54
CA ARG A 83 2.71 10.46 -5.07
C ARG A 83 2.53 10.33 -3.57
N LEU A 84 2.71 9.13 -3.01
CA LEU A 84 2.61 8.91 -1.56
C LEU A 84 3.65 9.74 -0.79
N ARG A 85 4.90 9.81 -1.26
CA ARG A 85 5.93 10.66 -0.63
C ARG A 85 5.58 12.13 -0.62
N LEU A 86 4.97 12.65 -1.69
CA LEU A 86 4.54 14.05 -1.73
C LEU A 86 3.41 14.32 -0.73
N LEU A 87 2.51 13.36 -0.54
CA LEU A 87 1.42 13.47 0.43
C LEU A 87 1.94 13.45 1.87
N GLU A 88 2.89 12.56 2.18
CA GLU A 88 3.57 12.51 3.48
C GLU A 88 4.27 13.83 3.81
N GLN A 89 4.99 14.41 2.85
CA GLN A 89 5.68 15.70 3.04
C GLN A 89 4.74 16.90 3.15
N SER A 90 3.46 16.75 2.80
CA SER A 90 2.49 17.85 2.85
C SER A 90 1.72 17.90 4.18
N GLU A 91 1.82 16.86 5.02
CA GLU A 91 1.22 16.82 6.36
C GLU A 91 2.18 17.20 7.51
N ASP A 92 3.48 17.34 7.20
CA ASP A 92 4.51 17.96 8.06
C ASP A 92 4.48 19.50 7.99
#